data_AF-A0A182ETR4-F1
#
_entry.id   AF-A0A182ETR4-F1
#
_cell.length_a   1.000
_cell.length_b   1.000
_cell.length_c   1.000
_cell.angle_alpha   90.00
_cell.angle_beta   90.00
_cell.angle_gamma   90.00
#
_symmetry.space_group_name_H-M   'P 1'
#
loop_
_entity.id
_entity.type
_entity.pdbx_description
1 polymer ?
#
loop_
_entity_poly.entity_id
_entity_poly.type
_entity_poly.pdbx_seq_one_letter_code
_entity_poly.pdbx_strand_id
1 'polypeptide(L)'
;MDINKRIYNHIPGLCRFIRTSTGIIENGSAGMVLVSELNIALITSGYARNQGINNIIGAVFLYNFTDNNYYEAKKLKIKGFNLQFFIPYGIDAYVSRGRVTVYITNSYQNNDTVEVFQLDYHRLILIHRKTINDNKFRNLADIAIVGADRFIVTNYAYCRKGWLQNVELSMQSYFGSIVYYDGRQGIYLENENV
;
A
#
# COMPACT_ATOMS: atom_id res chain seq x y z
N MET A 1 4.18 7.89 -20.10
CA MET A 1 3.33 9.01 -19.62
C MET A 1 2.60 9.58 -20.83
N ASP A 2 1.27 9.61 -20.82
CA ASP A 2 0.50 10.24 -21.89
C ASP A 2 0.51 11.76 -21.69
N ILE A 3 1.52 12.41 -22.29
CA ILE A 3 1.75 13.86 -22.19
C ILE A 3 0.63 14.65 -22.88
N ASN A 4 -0.11 14.01 -23.78
CA ASN A 4 -1.20 14.64 -24.53
C ASN A 4 -2.58 14.37 -23.91
N LYS A 5 -2.63 13.73 -22.74
CA LYS A 5 -3.88 13.39 -22.06
C LYS A 5 -4.66 14.66 -21.72
N ARG A 6 -5.84 14.80 -22.33
CA ARG A 6 -6.81 15.83 -21.96
C ARG A 6 -7.67 15.31 -20.81
N ILE A 7 -7.76 16.10 -19.74
CA ILE A 7 -8.62 15.79 -18.59
C ILE A 7 -9.93 16.52 -18.79
N TYR A 8 -11.02 15.76 -18.86
CA TYR A 8 -12.37 16.29 -18.87
C TYR A 8 -12.92 16.27 -17.45
N ASN A 9 -13.57 17.36 -17.06
CA ASN A 9 -14.18 17.44 -15.73
C ASN A 9 -15.45 16.58 -15.70
N HIS A 10 -15.43 15.55 -14.86
CA HIS A 10 -16.62 14.78 -14.50
C HIS A 10 -17.09 15.23 -13.11
N ILE A 11 -18.39 15.45 -12.94
CA ILE A 11 -18.99 15.82 -11.65
C ILE A 11 -19.75 14.60 -11.12
N PRO A 12 -19.18 13.80 -10.22
CA PRO A 12 -19.80 12.58 -9.69
C PRO A 12 -20.88 12.85 -8.62
N GLY A 13 -21.14 14.11 -8.28
CA GLY A 13 -22.04 14.52 -7.20
C GLY A 13 -21.30 15.26 -6.09
N LEU A 14 -21.84 15.19 -4.86
CA LEU A 14 -21.25 15.85 -3.69
C LEU A 14 -20.00 15.10 -3.21
N CYS A 15 -18.82 15.71 -3.40
CA CYS A 15 -17.53 15.21 -2.90
C CYS A 15 -17.11 15.94 -1.62
N ARG A 16 -16.39 15.23 -0.73
CA ARG A 16 -15.85 15.79 0.52
C ARG A 16 -14.47 15.21 0.80
N PHE A 17 -13.62 16.00 1.47
CA PHE A 17 -12.35 15.50 1.97
C PHE A 17 -12.56 14.63 3.21
N ILE A 18 -11.84 13.51 3.26
CA ILE A 18 -11.71 12.71 4.48
C ILE A 18 -10.79 13.46 5.45
N ARG A 19 -11.25 13.62 6.68
CA ARG A 19 -10.51 14.32 7.74
C ARG A 19 -9.81 13.34 8.66
N THR A 20 -8.89 13.84 9.45
CA THR A 20 -8.22 13.15 10.56
C THR A 20 -8.20 14.11 11.75
N SER A 21 -7.84 13.62 12.93
CA SER A 21 -7.72 14.46 14.13
C SER A 21 -6.77 15.66 13.99
N THR A 22 -5.87 15.63 13.00
CA THR A 22 -4.88 16.70 12.74
C THR A 22 -5.17 17.51 11.47
N GLY A 23 -6.28 17.25 10.76
CA GLY A 23 -6.58 17.94 9.49
C GLY A 23 -6.96 16.96 8.38
N ILE A 24 -6.24 16.97 7.27
CA ILE A 24 -6.43 16.04 6.15
C ILE A 24 -5.28 15.03 6.07
N ILE A 25 -5.40 14.00 5.22
CA ILE A 25 -4.29 13.10 4.94
C ILE A 25 -3.31 13.79 3.98
N GLU A 26 -2.30 14.45 4.52
CA GLU A 26 -1.39 15.32 3.74
C GLU A 26 -0.31 14.55 2.96
N ASN A 27 0.10 13.38 3.44
CA ASN A 27 1.24 12.62 2.89
C ASN A 27 0.82 11.55 1.86
N GLY A 28 -0.27 11.82 1.15
CA GLY A 28 -0.85 10.94 0.14
C GLY A 28 -1.68 9.78 0.72
N SER A 29 -2.52 9.19 -0.13
CA SER A 29 -3.42 8.08 0.16
C SER A 29 -3.35 7.02 -0.95
N ALA A 30 -2.13 6.53 -1.21
CA ALA A 30 -1.83 5.76 -2.42
C ALA A 30 -2.44 4.35 -2.45
N GLY A 31 -2.56 3.70 -1.30
CA GLY A 31 -3.20 2.39 -1.17
C GLY A 31 -4.48 2.49 -0.36
N MET A 32 -5.51 1.76 -0.78
CA MET A 32 -6.79 1.65 -0.08
C MET A 32 -7.38 0.26 -0.26
N VAL A 33 -7.94 -0.29 0.82
CA VAL A 33 -8.70 -1.55 0.77
C VAL A 33 -9.99 -1.43 1.58
N LEU A 34 -11.09 -1.92 1.00
CA LEU A 34 -12.37 -2.08 1.68
C LEU A 34 -12.41 -3.43 2.40
N VAL A 35 -12.73 -3.42 3.69
CA VAL A 35 -13.04 -4.62 4.47
C VAL A 35 -14.55 -4.64 4.69
N SER A 36 -15.25 -5.27 3.75
CA SER A 36 -16.72 -5.20 3.65
C SER A 36 -17.43 -5.74 4.89
N GLU A 37 -16.92 -6.79 5.52
CA GLU A 37 -17.52 -7.44 6.69
C GLU A 37 -17.59 -6.53 7.92
N LEU A 38 -16.68 -5.54 8.00
CA LEU A 38 -16.65 -4.54 9.06
C LEU A 38 -17.17 -3.18 8.61
N ASN A 39 -17.49 -3.02 7.32
CA ASN A 39 -17.83 -1.75 6.71
C ASN A 39 -16.82 -0.64 7.03
N ILE A 40 -15.53 -0.95 6.81
CA ILE A 40 -14.40 -0.03 6.98
C ILE A 40 -13.51 -0.01 5.75
N ALA A 41 -12.79 1.09 5.54
CA ALA A 41 -11.67 1.17 4.61
C ALA A 41 -10.37 1.41 5.37
N LEU A 42 -9.29 0.76 4.92
CA LEU A 42 -7.94 1.02 5.37
C LEU A 42 -7.20 1.81 4.29
N ILE A 43 -6.45 2.83 4.71
CA ILE A 43 -5.79 3.80 3.82
C ILE A 43 -4.32 3.90 4.23
N THR A 44 -3.39 3.64 3.33
CA THR A 44 -1.95 3.85 3.57
C THR A 44 -1.57 5.30 3.29
N SER A 45 -0.59 5.81 4.04
CA SER A 45 -0.06 7.16 3.83
C SER A 45 1.43 7.23 4.17
N GLY A 46 2.14 8.13 3.52
CA GLY A 46 3.57 8.38 3.78
C GLY A 46 4.53 7.86 2.71
N TYR A 47 4.03 7.30 1.60
CA TYR A 47 4.87 6.86 0.47
C TYR A 47 5.70 8.00 -0.14
N ALA A 48 5.27 9.25 0.02
CA ALA A 48 6.02 10.44 -0.38
C ALA A 48 7.46 10.48 0.20
N ARG A 49 7.72 9.81 1.33
CA ARG A 49 9.08 9.63 1.86
C ARG A 49 10.01 8.90 0.88
N ASN A 50 9.46 7.97 0.10
CA ASN A 50 10.20 7.26 -0.93
C ASN A 50 10.64 8.19 -2.09
N GLN A 51 9.99 9.33 -2.24
CA GLN A 51 10.26 10.34 -3.27
C GLN A 51 11.20 11.46 -2.77
N GLY A 52 11.87 11.25 -1.63
CA GLY A 52 12.85 12.20 -1.08
C GLY A 52 12.27 13.24 -0.11
N ILE A 53 10.99 13.16 0.25
CA ILE A 53 10.40 14.06 1.26
C ILE A 53 10.76 13.56 2.66
N ASN A 54 11.59 14.34 3.37
CA ASN A 54 12.05 14.01 4.72
C ASN A 54 10.97 14.26 5.78
N ASN A 55 11.16 13.71 6.98
CA ASN A 55 10.30 13.89 8.17
C ASN A 55 8.85 13.36 8.05
N ILE A 56 8.55 12.55 7.04
CA ILE A 56 7.28 11.82 6.95
C ILE A 56 7.39 10.49 7.70
N ILE A 57 6.41 10.19 8.54
CA ILE A 57 6.27 8.87 9.19
C ILE A 57 5.11 8.14 8.51
N GLY A 58 5.38 6.94 8.00
CA GLY A 58 4.36 6.09 7.41
C GLY A 58 3.21 5.81 8.37
N ALA A 59 2.00 5.73 7.83
CA ALA A 59 0.79 5.54 8.62
C ALA A 59 -0.24 4.69 7.87
N VAL A 60 -1.15 4.10 8.64
CA VAL A 60 -2.38 3.51 8.12
C VAL A 60 -3.54 4.16 8.86
N PHE A 61 -4.54 4.59 8.10
CA PHE A 61 -5.77 5.16 8.62
C PHE A 61 -6.92 4.17 8.42
N LEU A 62 -7.89 4.19 9.34
CA LEU A 62 -9.13 3.45 9.27
C LEU A 62 -10.27 4.43 9.12
N TYR A 63 -11.03 4.29 8.05
CA TYR A 63 -12.29 5.00 7.83
C TYR A 63 -13.45 4.05 8.09
N ASN A 64 -14.38 4.43 8.95
CA ASN A 64 -15.59 3.63 9.22
C ASN A 64 -16.79 4.27 8.52
N PHE A 65 -17.42 3.53 7.61
CA PHE A 65 -18.56 4.02 6.83
C PHE A 65 -19.85 4.16 7.65
N THR A 66 -19.92 3.54 8.83
CA THR A 66 -21.07 3.64 9.75
C THR A 66 -20.91 4.74 10.79
N ASP A 67 -19.70 5.29 10.93
CA ASP A 67 -19.43 6.33 11.91
C ASP A 67 -19.90 7.69 11.35
N ASN A 68 -20.86 8.34 12.00
CA ASN A 68 -21.40 9.63 11.60
C ASN A 68 -20.49 10.81 11.99
N ASN A 69 -19.29 10.54 12.48
CA ASN A 69 -18.29 11.54 12.89
C ASN A 69 -17.63 12.24 11.69
N TYR A 70 -18.40 13.04 10.95
CA TYR A 70 -17.89 14.02 9.98
C TYR A 70 -16.83 13.52 8.99
N TYR A 71 -16.95 12.28 8.52
CA TYR A 71 -16.01 11.68 7.55
C TYR A 71 -14.56 11.62 8.08
N GLU A 72 -14.38 11.35 9.37
CA GLU A 72 -13.07 11.20 10.00
C GLU A 72 -12.49 9.80 9.83
N ALA A 73 -11.25 9.72 9.32
CA ALA A 73 -10.41 8.54 9.36
C ALA A 73 -9.47 8.58 10.57
N LYS A 74 -9.48 7.48 11.34
CA LYS A 74 -8.70 7.33 12.58
C LYS A 74 -7.35 6.70 12.28
N LYS A 75 -6.25 7.32 12.73
CA LYS A 75 -4.90 6.76 12.57
C LYS A 75 -4.74 5.51 13.43
N LEU A 76 -4.33 4.40 12.82
CA LEU A 76 -4.06 3.14 13.52
C LEU A 76 -2.71 3.20 14.23
N LYS A 77 -2.65 2.67 15.45
CA LYS A 77 -1.38 2.47 16.16
C LYS A 77 -0.69 1.23 15.61
N ILE A 78 0.60 1.30 15.34
CA ILE A 78 1.37 0.14 14.88
C ILE A 78 2.18 -0.40 16.06
N LYS A 79 2.06 -1.71 16.32
CA LYS A 79 2.78 -2.41 17.38
C LYS A 79 3.64 -3.52 16.80
N GLY A 80 4.89 -3.62 17.24
CA GLY A 80 5.81 -4.69 16.83
C GLY A 80 6.56 -4.42 15.52
N PHE A 81 6.43 -3.23 14.94
CA PHE A 81 7.21 -2.80 13.77
C PHE A 81 7.88 -1.45 14.04
N ASN A 82 9.12 -1.28 13.56
CA ASN A 82 9.84 -0.01 13.70
C ASN A 82 9.37 0.97 12.62
N LEU A 83 8.67 2.03 13.06
CA LEU A 83 8.13 3.08 12.18
C LEU A 83 9.19 3.84 11.38
N GLN A 84 10.46 3.83 11.81
CA GLN A 84 11.54 4.43 11.03
C GLN A 84 11.74 3.75 9.67
N PHE A 85 11.38 2.47 9.55
CA PHE A 85 11.46 1.66 8.35
C PHE A 85 10.12 1.50 7.63
N PHE A 86 9.07 2.18 8.12
CA PHE A 86 7.72 2.06 7.59
C PHE A 86 7.45 3.12 6.52
N ILE A 87 7.43 2.68 5.27
CA ILE A 87 7.11 3.44 4.06
C ILE A 87 6.06 2.63 3.29
N PRO A 88 4.80 2.64 3.76
CA PRO A 88 3.73 1.82 3.20
C PRO A 88 3.27 2.36 1.85
N TYR A 89 2.88 1.46 0.94
CA TYR A 89 2.36 1.83 -0.38
C TYR A 89 1.05 1.12 -0.71
N GLY A 90 1.10 -0.04 -1.37
CA GLY A 90 -0.03 -0.91 -1.64
C GLY A 90 -0.53 -1.62 -0.39
N ILE A 91 -1.81 -1.97 -0.39
CA ILE A 91 -2.48 -2.59 0.76
C ILE A 91 -3.60 -3.48 0.29
N ASP A 92 -3.71 -4.64 0.92
CA ASP A 92 -4.88 -5.50 0.78
C ASP A 92 -5.12 -6.28 2.08
N ALA A 93 -6.31 -6.85 2.23
CA ALA A 93 -6.75 -7.49 3.45
C ALA A 93 -7.36 -8.87 3.17
N TYR A 94 -7.08 -9.80 4.08
CA TYR A 94 -7.66 -11.13 4.10
C TYR A 94 -8.49 -11.32 5.36
N VAL A 95 -9.77 -11.65 5.17
CA VAL A 95 -10.69 -11.93 6.27
C VAL A 95 -10.85 -13.44 6.40
N SER A 96 -10.57 -13.96 7.59
CA SER A 96 -10.76 -15.38 7.89
C SER A 96 -11.28 -15.56 9.30
N ARG A 97 -12.45 -16.20 9.43
CA ARG A 97 -13.09 -16.48 10.73
C ARG A 97 -13.22 -15.24 11.61
N GLY A 98 -13.59 -14.10 11.02
CA GLY A 98 -13.74 -12.82 11.71
C GLY A 98 -12.44 -12.10 12.06
N ARG A 99 -11.27 -12.65 11.69
CA ARG A 99 -9.98 -11.99 11.85
C ARG A 99 -9.58 -11.33 10.54
N VAL A 100 -9.15 -10.07 10.62
CA VAL A 100 -8.67 -9.29 9.47
C VAL A 100 -7.15 -9.23 9.50
N THR A 101 -6.51 -9.90 8.54
CA THR A 101 -5.06 -9.82 8.33
C THR A 101 -4.80 -8.84 7.20
N VAL A 102 -3.95 -7.85 7.44
CA VAL A 102 -3.64 -6.77 6.51
C VAL A 102 -2.24 -6.97 5.98
N TYR A 103 -2.07 -6.91 4.67
CA TYR A 103 -0.79 -7.03 3.98
C TYR A 103 -0.48 -5.70 3.34
N ILE A 104 0.72 -5.18 3.58
CA ILE A 104 1.12 -3.84 3.13
C ILE A 104 2.46 -3.96 2.42
N THR A 105 2.56 -3.47 1.19
CA THR A 105 3.86 -3.34 0.52
C THR A 105 4.63 -2.19 1.18
N ASN A 106 5.89 -2.43 1.53
CA ASN A 106 6.73 -1.51 2.26
C ASN A 106 8.05 -1.31 1.54
N SER A 107 8.51 -0.06 1.43
CA SER A 107 9.61 0.29 0.54
C SER A 107 10.76 1.00 1.25
N TYR A 108 11.70 0.27 1.85
CA TYR A 108 12.80 0.83 2.64
C TYR A 108 14.19 0.56 2.03
N GLN A 109 15.01 1.61 1.81
CA GLN A 109 16.43 1.52 1.38
C GLN A 109 16.72 0.47 0.29
N ASN A 110 15.89 0.44 -0.76
CA ASN A 110 15.98 -0.49 -1.91
C ASN A 110 15.64 -1.95 -1.62
N ASN A 111 15.05 -2.24 -0.47
CA ASN A 111 14.44 -3.53 -0.15
C ASN A 111 12.94 -3.34 -0.01
N ASP A 112 12.19 -3.94 -0.92
CA ASP A 112 10.73 -3.92 -0.87
C ASP A 112 10.24 -5.22 -0.23
N THR A 113 9.41 -5.07 0.79
CA THR A 113 8.88 -6.17 1.59
C THR A 113 7.37 -6.12 1.63
N VAL A 114 6.76 -7.24 2.02
CA VAL A 114 5.34 -7.27 2.39
C VAL A 114 5.25 -7.44 3.90
N GLU A 115 4.72 -6.42 4.57
CA GLU A 115 4.51 -6.42 6.01
C GLU A 115 3.11 -6.93 6.34
N VAL A 116 3.05 -7.95 7.20
CA VAL A 116 1.79 -8.60 7.57
C VAL A 116 1.41 -8.17 8.98
N PHE A 117 0.21 -7.61 9.10
CA PHE A 117 -0.36 -7.15 10.35
C PHE A 117 -1.67 -7.86 10.67
N GLN A 118 -1.95 -8.03 11.95
CA GLN A 118 -3.28 -8.36 12.43
C GLN A 118 -3.98 -7.08 12.87
N LEU A 119 -5.16 -6.81 12.32
CA LEU A 119 -6.00 -5.70 12.77
C LEU A 119 -6.73 -6.09 14.06
N ASP A 120 -6.58 -5.24 15.08
CA ASP A 120 -7.45 -5.17 16.26
C ASP A 120 -8.33 -3.92 16.08
N TYR A 121 -9.53 -4.15 15.55
CA TYR A 121 -10.47 -3.10 15.18
C TYR A 121 -10.91 -2.27 16.40
N HIS A 122 -11.24 -2.93 17.52
CA HIS A 122 -11.74 -2.27 18.72
C HIS A 122 -10.71 -1.35 19.36
N ARG A 123 -9.42 -1.73 19.30
CA ARG A 123 -8.33 -0.93 19.87
C ARG A 123 -7.69 0.03 18.87
N LEU A 124 -8.08 -0.04 17.58
CA LEU A 124 -7.47 0.71 16.47
C LEU A 124 -5.95 0.46 16.38
N ILE A 125 -5.56 -0.82 16.41
CA ILE A 125 -4.14 -1.25 16.39
C ILE A 125 -3.88 -2.21 15.23
N LEU A 126 -2.76 -2.03 14.53
CA LEU A 126 -2.13 -3.02 13.68
C LEU A 126 -0.98 -3.68 14.42
N ILE A 127 -1.09 -4.98 14.65
CA ILE A 127 -0.08 -5.78 15.34
C ILE A 127 0.74 -6.50 14.29
N HIS A 128 2.01 -6.13 14.16
CA HIS A 128 2.94 -6.78 13.22
C HIS A 128 3.08 -8.26 13.55
N ARG A 129 3.03 -9.10 12.53
CA ARG A 129 3.15 -10.56 12.64
C ARG A 129 4.43 -11.06 11.99
N LYS A 130 4.74 -10.56 10.79
CA LYS A 130 5.93 -10.95 10.04
C LYS A 130 6.21 -10.01 8.90
N THR A 131 7.45 -10.05 8.45
CA THR A 131 7.95 -9.43 7.23
C THR A 131 8.20 -10.53 6.20
N ILE A 132 7.59 -10.42 5.03
CA ILE A 132 7.83 -11.33 3.90
C ILE A 132 8.78 -10.61 2.93
N ASN A 133 9.88 -11.27 2.61
CA ASN A 133 10.88 -10.79 1.68
C ASN A 133 11.13 -11.86 0.61
N ASP A 134 11.30 -11.45 -0.64
CA ASP A 134 11.63 -12.32 -1.76
C ASP A 134 12.55 -11.58 -2.73
N ASN A 135 13.47 -12.31 -3.37
CA ASN A 135 14.43 -11.71 -4.31
C ASN A 135 13.77 -11.12 -5.58
N LYS A 136 12.52 -11.50 -5.86
CA LYS A 136 11.71 -10.98 -6.98
C LYS A 136 10.94 -9.73 -6.62
N PHE A 137 10.89 -9.32 -5.35
CA PHE A 137 10.26 -8.07 -4.96
C PHE A 137 11.18 -6.91 -5.31
N ARG A 138 10.77 -6.11 -6.30
CA ARG A 138 11.56 -5.02 -6.87
C ARG A 138 10.65 -3.85 -7.22
N ASN A 139 10.76 -2.77 -6.46
CA ASN A 139 9.88 -1.61 -6.56
C ASN A 139 8.41 -2.04 -6.50
N LEU A 140 8.03 -2.70 -5.41
CA LEU A 140 6.65 -3.13 -5.21
C LEU A 140 5.72 -1.93 -5.31
N ALA A 141 4.70 -2.06 -6.15
CA ALA A 141 3.60 -1.10 -6.24
C ALA A 141 2.45 -1.56 -5.34
N ASP A 142 1.71 -2.55 -5.81
CA ASP A 142 0.48 -2.99 -5.17
C ASP A 142 0.45 -4.49 -4.92
N ILE A 143 -0.51 -4.92 -4.13
CA ILE A 143 -0.69 -6.30 -3.69
C ILE A 143 -2.16 -6.71 -3.79
N ALA A 144 -2.40 -7.96 -4.19
CA ALA A 144 -3.72 -8.59 -4.19
C ALA A 144 -3.62 -9.96 -3.51
N ILE A 145 -4.35 -10.15 -2.41
CA ILE A 145 -4.36 -11.38 -1.62
C ILE A 145 -5.34 -12.36 -2.24
N VAL A 146 -4.86 -13.57 -2.52
CA VAL A 146 -5.66 -14.67 -3.05
C VAL A 146 -5.85 -15.80 -2.03
N GLY A 147 -5.19 -15.71 -0.87
CA GLY A 147 -5.42 -16.58 0.28
C GLY A 147 -4.47 -16.28 1.43
N ALA A 148 -4.55 -17.07 2.50
CA ALA A 148 -3.61 -16.96 3.62
C ALA A 148 -2.17 -17.10 3.11
N ASP A 149 -1.37 -16.04 3.29
CA ASP A 149 0.02 -15.93 2.83
C ASP A 149 0.26 -16.20 1.34
N ARG A 150 -0.79 -16.09 0.52
CA ARG A 150 -0.71 -16.26 -0.93
C ARG A 150 -1.26 -15.03 -1.60
N PHE A 151 -0.45 -14.41 -2.45
CA PHE A 151 -0.77 -13.11 -3.00
C PHE A 151 -0.04 -12.85 -4.29
N ILE A 152 -0.53 -11.89 -5.05
CA ILE A 152 0.09 -11.36 -6.25
C ILE A 152 0.59 -9.97 -5.91
N VAL A 153 1.81 -9.66 -6.29
CA VAL A 153 2.36 -8.30 -6.23
C VAL A 153 2.79 -7.82 -7.60
N THR A 154 2.74 -6.51 -7.78
CA THR A 154 3.22 -5.84 -8.98
C THR A 154 4.53 -5.11 -8.69
N ASN A 155 5.53 -5.35 -9.55
CA ASN A 155 6.75 -4.56 -9.62
C ASN A 155 6.56 -3.52 -10.74
N TYR A 156 6.59 -2.23 -10.42
CA TYR A 156 6.32 -1.20 -11.44
C TYR A 156 7.54 -0.83 -12.28
N ALA A 157 8.74 -1.23 -11.86
CA ALA A 157 9.99 -0.94 -12.55
C ALA A 157 11.02 -2.03 -12.29
N TYR A 158 11.85 -2.33 -13.28
CA TYR A 158 12.93 -3.29 -13.19
C TYR A 158 14.13 -2.73 -12.40
N CYS A 159 14.55 -1.52 -12.74
CA CYS A 159 15.66 -0.85 -12.08
C CYS A 159 15.26 -0.42 -10.68
N ARG A 160 16.07 -0.76 -9.69
CA ARG A 160 15.91 -0.26 -8.32
C ARG A 160 16.06 1.25 -8.28
N LYS A 161 15.54 1.86 -7.22
CA LYS A 161 15.45 3.32 -7.03
C LYS A 161 16.74 4.06 -7.40
N GLY A 162 16.58 5.20 -8.07
CA GLY A 162 17.67 6.10 -8.44
C GLY A 162 17.61 6.55 -9.88
N TRP A 163 18.75 7.03 -10.40
CA TRP A 163 18.87 7.56 -11.77
C TRP A 163 18.38 6.59 -12.85
N LEU A 164 18.77 5.31 -12.76
CA LEU A 164 18.41 4.30 -13.77
C LEU A 164 16.89 4.07 -13.85
N GLN A 165 16.20 4.07 -12.71
CA GLN A 165 14.74 3.99 -12.68
C GLN A 165 14.08 5.21 -13.33
N ASN A 166 14.62 6.42 -13.13
CA ASN A 166 14.10 7.61 -13.80
C ASN A 166 14.28 7.53 -15.32
N VAL A 167 15.42 7.02 -15.78
CA VAL A 167 15.67 6.77 -17.21
C VAL A 167 14.68 5.74 -17.75
N GLU A 168 14.49 4.62 -17.07
CA GLU A 168 13.52 3.58 -17.44
C GLU A 168 12.09 4.14 -17.58
N LEU A 169 11.63 4.90 -16.58
CA LEU A 169 10.31 5.54 -16.60
C LEU A 169 10.20 6.61 -17.70
N SER A 170 11.29 7.34 -17.99
CA SER A 170 11.33 8.36 -19.04
C SER A 170 11.27 7.75 -20.44
N MET A 171 11.89 6.57 -20.62
CA MET A 171 11.83 5.78 -21.84
C MET A 171 10.45 5.13 -22.05
N GLN A 172 9.57 5.16 -21.04
CA GLN A 172 8.26 4.50 -21.06
C GLN A 172 8.38 2.99 -21.29
N SER A 173 9.45 2.38 -20.80
CA SER A 173 9.67 0.94 -20.92
C SER A 173 8.66 0.15 -20.10
N TYR A 174 8.28 -1.03 -20.59
CA TYR A 174 7.30 -1.93 -19.96
C TYR A 174 7.94 -2.98 -19.03
N PHE A 175 9.13 -2.71 -18.46
CA PHE A 175 9.90 -3.71 -17.70
C PHE A 175 9.35 -4.03 -16.29
N GLY A 176 8.06 -3.76 -16.06
CA GLY A 176 7.36 -4.23 -14.88
C GLY A 176 7.26 -5.75 -14.84
N SER A 177 6.84 -6.28 -13.70
CA SER A 177 6.56 -7.72 -13.58
C SER A 177 5.46 -7.98 -12.56
N ILE A 178 4.81 -9.13 -12.71
CA ILE A 178 3.80 -9.63 -11.79
C ILE A 178 4.36 -10.88 -11.13
N VAL A 179 4.36 -10.90 -9.80
CA VAL A 179 4.90 -12.01 -9.00
C VAL A 179 3.79 -12.60 -8.16
N TYR A 180 3.52 -13.89 -8.33
CA TYR A 180 2.72 -14.68 -7.40
C TYR A 180 3.60 -15.24 -6.30
N TYR A 181 3.26 -14.97 -5.05
CA TYR A 181 3.88 -15.55 -3.87
C TYR A 181 3.02 -16.71 -3.37
N ASP A 182 3.61 -17.91 -3.28
CA ASP A 182 2.90 -19.15 -2.94
C ASP A 182 2.87 -19.46 -1.43
N GLY A 183 3.41 -18.56 -0.60
CA GLY A 183 3.62 -18.76 0.84
C GLY A 183 5.04 -19.16 1.21
N ARG A 184 5.89 -19.45 0.22
CA ARG A 184 7.31 -19.77 0.40
C ARG A 184 8.20 -18.92 -0.49
N GLN A 185 7.86 -18.81 -1.77
CA GLN A 185 8.66 -18.12 -2.77
C GLN A 185 7.80 -17.38 -3.79
N GLY A 186 8.36 -16.33 -4.36
CA GLY A 186 7.81 -15.63 -5.52
C GLY A 186 8.03 -16.43 -6.81
N ILE A 187 7.03 -16.41 -7.69
CA ILE A 187 7.01 -16.99 -9.03
C ILE A 187 6.56 -15.88 -9.98
N TYR A 188 7.32 -15.61 -11.04
CA TYR A 188 6.89 -14.64 -12.06
C TYR A 188 5.67 -15.20 -12.80
N LEU A 189 4.55 -14.46 -12.77
CA LEU A 189 3.40 -14.71 -13.65
C LEU A 189 3.58 -14.01 -14.98
N GLU A 190 4.17 -12.82 -14.94
CA GLU A 190 4.49 -12.02 -16.10
C GLU A 190 5.81 -11.32 -15.85
N ASN A 191 6.72 -11.42 -16.82
CA ASN A 191 8.01 -10.77 -16.79
C ASN A 191 8.44 -10.55 -18.23
N GLU A 192 8.49 -9.30 -18.67
CA GLU A 192 8.85 -8.94 -20.05
C GLU A 192 10.38 -9.00 -20.32
N ASN A 193 11.16 -9.63 -19.43
CA ASN A 193 12.60 -9.82 -19.57
C ASN A 193 13.01 -11.27 -19.92
N VAL A 194 12.15 -12.03 -20.60
CA VAL A 194 12.51 -13.32 -21.22
C VAL A 194 12.70 -13.15 -22.71
#